data_AF-A0A2A4WZG2-F1
#
_entry.id   AF-A0A2A4WZG2-F1
#
_cell.length_a   1.000
_cell.length_b   1.000
_cell.length_c   1.000
_cell.angle_alpha   90.00
_cell.angle_beta   90.00
_cell.angle_gamma   90.00
#
_symmetry.space_group_name_H-M   'P 1'
#
loop_
_entity.id
_entity.type
_entity.pdbx_description
1 polymer ?
#
loop_
_entity_poly.entity_id
_entity_poly.type
_entity_poly.pdbx_seq_one_letter_code
_entity_poly.pdbx_strand_id
1 'polypeptide(L)' 'MGQEEEQNQRLASFAGFQVDAQLMASANSDALFMHCLPAHRGEEVSASILDAADSVVWDEAENRMHSQKALIEFLLSQ' A
#
# COMPACT_ATOMS: atom_id res chain seq x y z
N MET A 1 6.82 -10.48 -5.70
CA MET A 1 6.84 -11.87 -6.20
C MET A 1 7.85 -11.98 -7.34
N GLY A 2 8.49 -13.13 -7.49
CA GLY A 2 9.45 -13.45 -8.54
C GLY A 2 10.90 -13.05 -8.26
N GLN A 3 11.21 -12.61 -7.03
CA GLN A 3 12.52 -12.13 -6.59
C GLN A 3 12.81 -12.54 -5.12
N GLU A 4 12.35 -13.74 -4.74
CA GLU A 4 12.40 -14.24 -3.37
C GLU A 4 13.83 -14.45 -2.86
N GLU A 5 14.77 -14.81 -3.75
CA GLU A 5 16.19 -15.02 -3.40
C GLU A 5 16.87 -13.74 -2.86
N GLU A 6 16.39 -12.56 -3.27
CA GLU A 6 16.93 -11.26 -2.86
C GLU A 6 16.27 -10.70 -1.60
N GLN A 7 15.27 -11.39 -1.03
CA GLN A 7 14.41 -10.85 0.03
C GLN A 7 15.21 -10.36 1.25
N ASN A 8 16.14 -11.17 1.76
CA ASN A 8 16.93 -10.82 2.95
C ASN A 8 17.81 -9.58 2.74
N GLN A 9 18.40 -9.43 1.55
CA GLN A 9 19.23 -8.28 1.23
C GLN A 9 18.37 -7.00 1.18
N ARG A 10 17.17 -7.09 0.62
CA ARG A 10 16.22 -5.97 0.56
C ARG A 10 15.69 -5.60 1.94
N LEU A 11 15.34 -6.58 2.78
CA LEU A 11 14.94 -6.31 4.16
C LEU A 11 16.00 -5.48 4.91
N ALA A 12 17.29 -5.84 4.78
CA ALA A 12 18.37 -5.05 5.37
C ALA A 12 18.48 -3.64 4.75
N SER A 13 18.35 -3.54 3.42
CA SER A 13 18.47 -2.27 2.69
C SER A 13 17.31 -1.30 2.99
N PHE A 14 16.12 -1.83 3.27
CA PHE A 14 14.89 -1.07 3.49
C PHE A 14 14.48 -0.96 4.97
N ALA A 15 15.29 -1.46 5.91
CA ALA A 15 14.94 -1.45 7.34
C ALA A 15 14.58 -0.06 7.89
N GLY A 16 15.10 1.03 7.32
CA GLY A 16 14.80 2.41 7.69
C GLY A 16 13.64 3.07 6.93
N PHE A 17 12.91 2.33 6.10
CA PHE A 17 11.87 2.86 5.21
C PHE A 17 10.46 2.36 5.56
N GLN A 18 10.28 1.75 6.73
CA GLN A 18 8.97 1.33 7.19
C GLN A 18 8.05 2.55 7.35
N VAL A 19 6.80 2.42 6.88
CA VAL A 19 5.75 3.39 7.17
C VAL A 19 5.17 3.10 8.55
N ASP A 20 5.44 3.98 9.50
CA ASP A 20 4.96 3.91 10.88
C ASP A 20 4.22 5.19 11.30
N ALA A 21 3.70 5.20 12.54
CA ALA A 21 2.98 6.33 13.08
C ALA A 21 3.85 7.60 13.21
N GLN A 22 5.17 7.44 13.42
CA GLN A 22 6.10 8.57 13.52
C GLN A 22 6.29 9.23 12.14
N LEU A 23 6.42 8.42 11.09
CA LEU A 23 6.49 8.91 9.72
C LEU A 23 5.17 9.60 9.33
N MET A 24 4.03 8.96 9.59
CA MET A 24 2.71 9.54 9.27
C MET A 24 2.44 10.84 10.03
N ALA A 25 2.94 10.99 11.26
CA ALA A 25 2.85 12.25 12.01
C ALA A 25 3.61 13.42 11.36
N SER A 26 4.51 13.15 10.42
CA SER A 26 5.22 14.18 9.65
C SER A 26 4.47 14.60 8.38
N ALA A 27 3.40 13.90 8.01
CA ALA A 27 2.56 14.22 6.87
C ALA A 27 1.52 15.30 7.21
N ASN A 28 0.78 15.76 6.19
CA ASN A 28 -0.35 16.66 6.41
C ASN A 28 -1.43 16.00 7.29
N SER A 29 -2.23 16.81 7.98
CA SER A 29 -3.27 16.34 8.91
C SER A 29 -4.40 15.53 8.25
N ASP A 30 -4.51 15.59 6.93
CA ASP A 30 -5.48 14.89 6.09
C ASP A 30 -4.84 13.79 5.22
N ALA A 31 -3.58 13.44 5.50
CA ALA A 31 -2.90 12.38 4.77
C ALA A 31 -3.59 11.03 4.98
N LEU A 32 -3.71 10.27 3.89
CA LEU A 32 -4.23 8.91 3.90
C LEU A 32 -3.09 7.92 3.65
N PHE A 33 -3.14 6.79 4.35
CA PHE A 33 -2.28 5.66 4.05
C PHE A 33 -2.90 4.77 2.98
N MET A 34 -2.12 4.46 1.93
CA MET A 34 -2.49 3.60 0.80
C MET A 34 -1.46 2.48 0.65
N HIS A 35 -1.92 1.31 0.23
CA HIS A 35 -1.09 0.14 -0.02
C HIS A 35 -1.81 -0.85 -0.94
N CYS A 36 -1.13 -1.25 -2.01
CA CYS A 36 -1.74 -2.04 -3.10
C CYS A 36 -2.07 -3.50 -2.75
N LEU A 37 -1.52 -4.01 -1.65
CA LEU A 37 -1.65 -5.37 -1.09
C LEU A 37 -1.02 -6.49 -1.98
N PRO A 38 -0.65 -7.64 -1.40
CA PRO A 38 -0.62 -7.96 0.04
C PRO A 38 0.45 -7.15 0.79
N ALA A 39 0.20 -6.86 2.07
CA ALA A 39 1.14 -6.16 2.95
C ALA A 39 1.74 -7.11 4.00
N HIS A 40 3.03 -6.97 4.28
CA HIS A 40 3.74 -7.62 5.38
C HIS A 40 3.86 -6.66 6.57
N ARG A 41 3.02 -6.91 7.58
CA ARG A 41 3.05 -6.15 8.84
C ARG A 41 4.40 -6.31 9.53
N GLY A 42 5.03 -5.19 9.88
CA GLY A 42 6.34 -5.16 10.52
C GLY A 42 7.53 -5.13 9.57
N GLU A 43 7.31 -5.20 8.25
CA GLU A 43 8.34 -4.99 7.23
C GLU A 43 8.16 -3.60 6.61
N GLU A 44 7.36 -3.46 5.54
CA GLU A 44 7.16 -2.17 4.88
C GLU A 44 6.20 -1.23 5.61
N VAL A 45 5.31 -1.77 6.44
CA VAL A 45 4.32 -1.00 7.21
C VAL A 45 4.15 -1.57 8.61
N SER A 46 4.10 -0.69 9.61
CA SER A 46 3.78 -1.11 10.98
C SER A 46 2.35 -1.64 11.10
N ALA A 47 2.12 -2.61 11.99
CA ALA A 47 0.80 -3.23 12.15
C ALA A 47 -0.31 -2.21 12.49
N SER A 48 0.01 -1.14 13.22
CA SER A 48 -0.94 -0.11 13.62
C SER A 48 -1.40 0.78 12.47
N ILE A 49 -0.57 1.00 11.44
CA ILE A 49 -0.91 1.89 10.33
C ILE A 49 -1.91 1.23 9.38
N LEU A 50 -1.78 -0.07 9.13
CA LEU A 50 -2.66 -0.76 8.19
C LEU A 50 -4.12 -0.74 8.63
N ASP A 51 -4.36 -0.80 9.95
CA ASP A 51 -5.69 -0.82 10.57
C ASP A 51 -6.09 0.57 11.15
N ALA A 52 -5.33 1.63 10.84
CA ALA A 52 -5.61 2.98 11.33
C ALA A 52 -6.82 3.61 10.63
N ALA A 53 -7.42 4.63 11.26
CA ALA A 53 -8.62 5.30 10.74
C ALA A 53 -8.35 6.10 9.44
N ASP A 54 -7.10 6.49 9.22
CA ASP A 54 -6.59 7.18 8.02
C ASP A 54 -6.03 6.20 6.97
N SER A 55 -6.18 4.89 7.17
CA SER A 55 -5.87 3.85 6.19
C SER A 55 -7.05 3.61 5.26
N VAL A 56 -6.82 3.75 3.96
CA VAL A 56 -7.85 3.50 2.92
C VAL A 56 -7.52 2.31 2.03
N VAL A 57 -6.69 1.37 2.53
CA VAL A 57 -6.22 0.20 1.77
C VAL A 57 -7.36 -0.69 1.26
N TRP A 58 -8.48 -0.76 1.98
CA TRP A 58 -9.64 -1.54 1.57
C TRP A 58 -10.45 -0.85 0.47
N ASP A 59 -10.66 0.46 0.58
CA ASP A 59 -11.29 1.25 -0.47
C ASP A 59 -10.41 1.25 -1.73
N GLU A 60 -9.09 1.37 -1.60
CA GLU A 60 -8.14 1.23 -2.70
C GLU A 60 -8.28 -0.13 -3.40
N ALA A 61 -8.35 -1.22 -2.62
CA ALA A 61 -8.51 -2.57 -3.14
C ALA A 61 -9.83 -2.76 -3.89
N GLU A 62 -10.95 -2.29 -3.33
CA GLU A 62 -12.27 -2.35 -3.97
C GLU A 62 -12.31 -1.52 -5.27
N ASN A 63 -11.74 -0.32 -5.25
CA ASN A 63 -11.70 0.59 -6.40
C ASN A 63 -10.93 0.03 -7.59
N ARG A 64 -10.08 -0.98 -7.41
CA ARG A 64 -9.46 -1.73 -8.51
C ARG A 64 -10.52 -2.36 -9.42
N MET A 65 -11.62 -2.91 -8.87
CA MET A 65 -12.70 -3.48 -9.68
C MET A 65 -13.36 -2.43 -10.57
N HIS A 66 -13.67 -1.27 -10.00
CA HIS A 66 -14.35 -0.19 -10.73
C HIS A 66 -13.46 0.40 -11.81
N SER A 67 -12.19 0.62 -11.51
CA SER A 67 -11.19 1.08 -12.48
C SER A 67 -11.08 0.11 -13.67
N GLN A 68 -11.06 -1.20 -13.42
CA GLN A 68 -10.99 -2.19 -14.49
C GLN A 68 -12.28 -2.26 -15.32
N LYS A 69 -13.46 -2.12 -14.71
CA LYS A 69 -14.73 -2.02 -15.45
C LYS A 69 -14.74 -0.84 -16.42
N ALA A 70 -14.33 0.33 -15.94
CA ALA A 70 -14.26 1.54 -16.76
C ALA A 70 -13.24 1.39 -17.90
N LEU A 71 -12.08 0.78 -17.63
CA LEU A 71 -11.07 0.54 -18.67
C LEU A 71 -11.60 -0.39 -19.77
N ILE A 72 -12.30 -1.47 -19.40
CA ILE A 72 -12.87 -2.41 -20.37
C ILE A 72 -13.96 -1.72 -21.22
N GLU A 73 -14.84 -0.94 -20.59
CA GLU A 73 -15.88 -0.19 -21.30
C GLU A 73 -15.25 0.77 -22.31
N PHE A 74 -14.29 1.58 -21.87
CA PHE A 74 -13.54 2.50 -22.73
C PHE A 74 -12.91 1.79 -23.92
N LEU A 75 -12.26 0.63 -23.73
CA LEU A 75 -11.62 -0.10 -24.83
C LEU A 75 -12.61 -0.72 -25.83
N LEU A 76 -13.85 -1.01 -25.41
CA LEU A 76 -14.89 -1.59 -26.26
C LEU A 76 -15.74 -0.53 -26.98
N SER A 77 -15.81 0.69 -26.46
CA SER A 77 -16.63 1.79 -26.99
C SER A 77 -15.90 2.72 -27.98
N GLN A 78 -14.66 2.40 -28.35
CA GLN A 78 -13.86 3.15 -29.32
C GLN A 78 -14.21 2.82 -30.78
#